data_AF-A0A977IFS7-F1
#
_entry.id   AF-A0A977IFS7-F1
#
_cell.length_a   1.000
_cell.length_b   1.000
_cell.length_c   1.000
_cell.angle_alpha   90.00
_cell.angle_beta   90.00
_cell.angle_gamma   90.00
#
_symmetry.space_group_name_H-M   'P 1'
#
loop_
_entity.id
_entity.type
_entity.pdbx_description
1 polymer ?
#
loop_
_entity_poly.entity_id
_entity_poly.type
_entity_poly.pdbx_seq_one_letter_code
_entity_poly.pdbx_strand_id
1 'polypeptide(L)' 'MQKNDEKYCDRMEDAFLRACDIFEHSTVNVLMYHLEETYHIRFKPPCSTLEDIEAALFDITGTGAGLIIKRMEKFLD' A
#
# COMPACT_ATOMS: atom_id res chain seq x y z
N MET A 1 -13.97 11.67 -11.33
CA MET A 1 -12.84 10.72 -11.28
C MET A 1 -11.55 11.52 -11.29
N GLN A 2 -10.87 11.62 -10.14
CA GLN A 2 -9.45 12.03 -10.15
C GLN A 2 -8.72 11.05 -11.06
N LYS A 3 -7.96 11.57 -12.03
CA LYS A 3 -7.11 10.72 -12.85
C LYS A 3 -6.01 10.20 -11.91
N ASN A 4 -5.91 8.88 -11.72
CA ASN A 4 -4.74 8.23 -11.12
C ASN A 4 -3.58 8.42 -12.09
N ASP A 5 -3.03 9.64 -12.10
CA ASP A 5 -1.83 9.97 -12.83
C ASP A 5 -0.60 9.39 -12.09
N GLU A 6 0.52 9.33 -12.80
CA GLU A 6 1.78 8.75 -12.31
C GLU A 6 2.18 9.34 -10.96
N LYS A 7 2.00 10.66 -10.79
CA LYS A 7 2.30 11.37 -9.54
C LYS A 7 1.47 10.88 -8.35
N TYR A 8 0.18 10.57 -8.54
CA TYR A 8 -0.63 10.00 -7.47
C TYR A 8 -0.15 8.60 -7.11
N CYS A 9 0.17 7.77 -8.11
CA CYS A 9 0.63 6.40 -7.89
C CYS A 9 1.99 6.36 -7.18
N ASP A 10 2.93 7.23 -7.56
CA ASP A 10 4.23 7.37 -6.88
C ASP A 10 4.08 7.78 -5.42
N ARG A 11 3.15 8.71 -5.11
CA ARG A 11 2.85 9.11 -3.73
C ARG A 11 2.25 7.96 -2.92
N MET A 12 1.41 7.14 -3.53
CA MET A 12 0.86 5.94 -2.89
C MET A 12 1.96 4.92 -2.56
N GLU A 13 2.90 4.69 -3.49
CA GLU A 13 4.03 3.79 -3.27
C GLU A 13 4.95 4.28 -2.14
N ASP A 14 5.35 5.56 -2.19
CA ASP A 14 6.19 6.16 -1.15
C ASP A 14 5.52 6.09 0.22
N ALA A 15 4.23 6.44 0.29
CA ALA A 15 3.46 6.37 1.53
C ALA A 15 3.41 4.93 2.08
N PHE A 16 3.22 3.93 1.22
CA PHE A 16 3.23 2.52 1.61
C PHE A 16 4.60 2.07 2.15
N LEU A 17 5.68 2.34 1.41
CA LEU A 17 7.03 1.94 1.81
C LEU A 17 7.43 2.60 3.14
N ARG A 18 7.11 3.89 3.32
CA ARG A 18 7.38 4.61 4.59
C ARG A 18 6.48 4.16 5.73
N ALA A 19 5.25 3.72 5.44
CA ALA A 19 4.40 3.11 6.45
C ALA A 19 5.00 1.78 6.94
N CYS A 20 5.62 1.02 6.03
CA CYS A 20 6.20 -0.28 6.28
C CYS A 20 7.66 -0.28 6.79
N ASP A 21 8.35 0.87 6.83
CA ASP A 21 9.73 1.04 7.35
C ASP A 21 9.94 0.53 8.79
N ILE A 22 8.87 0.32 9.56
CA ILE A 22 8.95 -0.29 10.90
C ILE A 22 9.20 -1.80 10.88
N PHE A 23 9.08 -2.43 9.72
CA PHE A 23 9.27 -3.86 9.53
C PHE A 23 10.62 -4.13 8.86
N GLU A 24 11.11 -5.37 9.01
CA GLU A 24 12.29 -5.79 8.28
C GLU A 24 12.06 -5.74 6.76
N HIS A 25 13.08 -5.34 6.02
CA HIS A 25 13.01 -5.23 4.56
C HIS A 25 12.56 -6.53 3.88
N SER A 26 12.96 -7.69 4.40
CA SER A 26 12.51 -9.01 3.94
C SER A 26 10.99 -9.18 4.09
N THR A 27 10.41 -8.75 5.21
CA THR A 27 8.97 -8.77 5.46
C THR A 27 8.22 -7.86 4.50
N VAL A 28 8.73 -6.66 4.25
CA VAL A 28 8.12 -5.71 3.31
C VAL A 28 8.11 -6.26 1.89
N ASN A 29 9.20 -6.92 1.45
CA ASN A 29 9.26 -7.55 0.13
C ASN A 29 8.24 -8.69 -0.04
N VAL A 30 8.07 -9.52 0.99
CA VAL A 30 7.04 -10.59 0.97
C VAL A 30 5.63 -9.99 0.93
N LEU A 31 5.40 -8.92 1.67
CA LEU A 31 4.12 -8.21 1.65
C LEU A 31 3.83 -7.62 0.26
N MET A 32 4.81 -6.94 -0.35
CA MET A 32 4.70 -6.40 -1.71
C MET A 32 4.40 -7.50 -2.74
N TYR A 33 5.08 -8.64 -2.65
CA TYR A 33 4.82 -9.79 -3.51
C TYR A 33 3.38 -10.30 -3.37
N HIS A 34 2.87 -10.44 -2.14
CA HIS A 34 1.47 -10.86 -1.93
C HIS A 34 0.47 -9.83 -2.46
N LEU A 35 0.70 -8.54 -2.21
CA LEU A 35 -0.14 -7.46 -2.72
C LEU A 35 -0.22 -7.49 -4.25
N GLU A 36 0.90 -7.66 -4.95
CA GLU A 36 0.94 -7.71 -6.42
C GLU A 36 0.34 -9.01 -6.98
N GLU A 37 0.82 -10.17 -6.51
CA GLU A 37 0.48 -11.47 -7.13
C GLU A 37 -0.90 -11.99 -6.71
N THR A 38 -1.28 -11.79 -5.43
CA THR A 38 -2.53 -12.35 -4.88
C THR A 38 -3.69 -11.37 -5.01
N TYR A 39 -3.44 -10.08 -4.76
CA TYR A 39 -4.49 -9.05 -4.70
C TYR A 39 -4.48 -8.08 -5.89
N HIS A 40 -3.51 -8.21 -6.80
CA HIS A 40 -3.35 -7.34 -7.97
C HIS A 40 -3.27 -5.86 -7.64
N ILE A 41 -2.74 -5.53 -6.45
CA ILE A 41 -2.45 -4.17 -6.04
C ILE A 41 -1.34 -3.60 -6.91
N ARG A 42 -1.55 -2.39 -7.44
CA ARG A 42 -0.59 -1.71 -8.31
C ARG A 42 -0.29 -0.34 -7.77
N PHE A 43 0.99 0.00 -7.73
CA PHE A 43 1.48 1.36 -7.49
C PHE A 43 1.87 2.07 -8.80
N LYS A 44 1.36 1.60 -9.95
CA LYS A 44 1.58 2.17 -11.28
C LYS A 44 0.25 2.39 -11.99
N PRO A 45 0.10 3.41 -12.86
CA PRO A 45 -1.16 3.68 -13.54
C PRO A 45 -1.71 2.49 -14.36
N PRO A 46 -3.02 2.16 -14.24
CA PRO A 46 -3.95 2.63 -13.22
C PRO A 46 -3.62 1.97 -11.86
N CYS A 47 -3.21 2.76 -10.87
CA CYS A 47 -2.89 2.24 -9.54
C CYS A 47 -4.14 1.98 -8.72
N SER A 48 -4.00 1.08 -7.76
CA SER A 48 -5.01 0.74 -6.77
C SER A 48 -5.27 1.91 -5.83
N THR A 49 -6.49 1.97 -5.30
CA THR A 49 -6.89 2.98 -4.32
C THR A 49 -6.36 2.61 -2.93
N LEU A 50 -6.42 3.57 -1.99
CA LEU A 50 -6.11 3.29 -0.58
C LEU A 50 -7.05 2.24 0.01
N GLU A 51 -8.31 2.21 -0.41
CA GLU A 51 -9.33 1.24 0.03
C GLU A 51 -9.00 -0.17 -0.47
N ASP A 52 -8.55 -0.32 -1.73
CA ASP A 52 -8.09 -1.61 -2.26
C ASP A 52 -6.89 -2.15 -1.45
N ILE A 53 -5.94 -1.27 -1.11
CA ILE A 53 -4.76 -1.62 -0.31
C ILE A 53 -5.17 -2.01 1.12
N GLU A 54 -6.09 -1.27 1.74
CA GLU A 54 -6.61 -1.58 3.08
C GLU A 54 -7.27 -2.96 3.11
N ALA A 55 -8.15 -3.26 2.14
CA ALA A 55 -8.81 -4.56 2.05
C ALA A 55 -7.79 -5.70 1.91
N ALA A 56 -6.81 -5.56 1.01
CA ALA A 56 -5.76 -6.56 0.82
C ALA A 56 -4.89 -6.74 2.07
N LEU A 57 -4.50 -5.64 2.73
CA LEU A 57 -3.72 -5.69 3.97
C LEU A 57 -4.49 -6.34 5.10
N PHE A 58 -5.80 -6.10 5.20
CA PHE A 58 -6.65 -6.72 6.21
C PHE A 58 -6.68 -8.24 6.04
N ASP A 59 -6.78 -8.73 4.80
CA ASP A 59 -6.74 -10.16 4.55
C ASP A 59 -5.36 -10.78 4.85
N ILE A 60 -4.26 -10.06 4.58
CA ILE A 60 -2.89 -10.57 4.81
C ILE A 60 -2.49 -10.52 6.29
N THR A 61 -2.80 -9.42 6.98
CA THR A 61 -2.24 -9.07 8.30
C THR A 61 -3.28 -8.97 9.42
N GLY A 62 -4.57 -9.13 9.08
CA GLY A 62 -5.68 -8.94 10.02
C GLY A 62 -5.73 -7.52 10.57
N THR A 63 -5.83 -7.40 11.90
CA THR A 63 -5.89 -6.11 12.59
C THR A 63 -4.61 -5.27 12.46
N GLY A 64 -3.50 -5.87 12.01
CA GLY A 64 -2.26 -5.16 11.71
C GLY A 64 -2.39 -4.13 10.57
N ALA A 65 -3.37 -4.32 9.67
CA ALA A 65 -3.61 -3.44 8.53
C ALA A 65 -3.85 -1.99 8.96
N GLY A 66 -4.62 -1.78 10.04
CA GLY A 66 -4.94 -0.44 10.53
C GLY A 66 -3.73 0.38 10.96
N LEU A 67 -2.63 -0.27 11.39
CA LEU A 67 -1.38 0.42 11.70
C LEU A 67 -0.71 0.95 10.43
N ILE A 68 -0.69 0.14 9.37
CA ILE A 68 -0.07 0.48 8.08
C ILE A 68 -0.89 1.61 7.42
N ILE A 69 -2.21 1.44 7.32
CA ILE A 69 -3.11 2.44 6.70
C ILE A 69 -3.02 3.79 7.42
N LYS A 70 -3.12 3.80 8.75
CA LYS A 70 -2.98 5.05 9.54
C LYS A 70 -1.62 5.74 9.35
N ARG A 71 -0.56 4.98 9.05
CA ARG A 71 0.76 5.55 8.72
C ARG A 71 0.79 6.06 7.28
N MET A 72 0.19 5.35 6.34
CA MET A 72 0.07 5.81 4.95
C MET A 72 -0.67 7.14 4.86
N GLU A 73 -1.82 7.28 5.53
CA GLU A 73 -2.61 8.53 5.56
C GLU A 73 -1.76 9.74 5.96
N LYS A 74 -0.90 9.59 6.98
CA LYS A 74 0.02 10.67 7.42
C LYS A 74 1.04 11.11 6.37
N PHE A 75 1.32 10.27 5.37
CA PHE A 75 2.26 10.58 4.29
C PHE A 75 1.54 10.99 3.00
N LEU A 76 0.22 10.83 2.94
CA LEU A 76 -0.64 11.25 1.84
C LEU A 76 -1.25 12.65 2.06
N ASP A 77 -1.25 13.15 3.30
CA ASP A 77 -1.48 14.57 3.63
C ASP A 77 -0.33 15.47 3.14
#